data_AF-A0A2P2K1Q4-F1
#
_entry.id   AF-A0A2P2K1Q4-F1
#
_cell.length_a   1.000
_cell.length_b   1.000
_cell.length_c   1.000
_cell.angle_alpha   90.00
_cell.angle_beta   90.00
_cell.angle_gamma   90.00
#
_symmetry.space_group_name_H-M   'P 1'
#
loop_
_entity.id
_entity.type
_entity.pdbx_description
1 polymer ?
#
loop_
_entity_poly.entity_id
_entity_poly.type
_entity_poly.pdbx_seq_one_letter_code
_entity_poly.pdbx_strand_id
1 'polypeptide(L)'
;MLAGLLLYRKQYNGEQKTLEMVYKQAPRELLHLLSPLNPQPSQLRFLQYISRRNLGSNWPPSDTPLLLDCLMLRALPLYGGKGCRPFIRVYGQDPSKPANRTSKLLFSNSKAKKHVRQYSQEECMLVKIDIRCRIQGDIVLECIHLEEDLVHEEMMFRVVFHTAFVQANILMLSRDEIDTMWDAKEQFPKDFRAEL
;
A
#
# COMPACT_ATOMS: atom_id res chain seq x y z
N MET A 1 8.82 -6.46 13.35
CA MET A 1 10.23 -6.62 13.77
C MET A 1 10.59 -8.08 14.10
N LEU A 2 9.87 -8.78 14.98
CA LEU A 2 10.20 -10.17 15.36
C LEU A 2 10.22 -11.17 14.19
N ALA A 3 9.17 -11.23 13.37
CA ALA A 3 9.11 -12.14 12.21
C ALA A 3 10.31 -11.95 11.25
N GLY A 4 10.68 -10.69 10.98
CA GLY A 4 11.84 -10.36 10.16
C GLY A 4 13.16 -10.85 10.77
N LEU A 5 13.34 -10.73 12.09
CA LEU A 5 14.52 -11.25 12.79
C LEU A 5 14.60 -12.77 12.71
N LEU A 6 13.47 -13.46 12.91
CA LEU A 6 13.40 -14.93 12.85
C LEU A 6 13.77 -15.47 11.47
N LEU A 7 13.26 -14.84 10.40
CA LEU A 7 13.63 -15.16 9.02
C LEU A 7 15.09 -14.79 8.75
N TYR A 8 15.54 -13.62 9.21
CA TYR A 8 16.92 -13.17 9.05
C TYR A 8 17.92 -14.16 9.68
N ARG A 9 17.60 -14.72 10.85
CA ARG A 9 18.46 -15.72 11.51
C ARG A 9 18.28 -17.14 10.96
N LYS A 10 17.45 -17.34 9.94
CA LYS A 10 17.08 -18.65 9.38
C LYS A 10 16.52 -19.62 10.45
N GLN A 11 15.88 -19.10 11.50
CA GLN A 11 15.27 -19.92 12.55
C GLN A 11 13.92 -20.49 12.10
N TYR A 12 13.25 -19.80 11.18
CA TYR A 12 11.99 -20.20 10.56
C TYR A 12 12.09 -20.07 9.04
N ASN A 13 11.29 -20.88 8.34
CA ASN A 13 11.14 -20.84 6.90
C ASN A 13 9.69 -20.50 6.54
N GLY A 14 9.50 -19.71 5.49
CA GLY A 14 8.20 -19.24 5.02
C GLY A 14 7.74 -17.98 5.75
N GLU A 15 7.60 -16.90 4.99
CA GLU A 15 7.25 -15.56 5.48
C GLU A 15 5.86 -15.54 6.09
N GLN A 16 4.88 -16.10 5.37
CA GLN A 16 3.48 -16.15 5.81
C GLN A 16 3.34 -16.90 7.14
N LYS A 17 3.88 -18.11 7.22
CA LYS A 17 3.82 -18.95 8.43
C LYS A 17 4.47 -18.27 9.62
N THR A 18 5.62 -17.62 9.40
CA THR A 18 6.35 -16.91 10.46
C THR A 18 5.57 -15.68 10.94
N LEU A 19 4.97 -14.91 10.03
CA LEU A 19 4.15 -13.77 10.36
C LEU A 19 2.93 -14.19 11.19
N GLU A 20 2.18 -15.19 10.72
CA GLU A 20 1.01 -15.72 11.43
C GLU A 20 1.35 -16.23 12.84
N MET A 21 2.47 -16.92 13.00
CA MET A 21 2.94 -17.38 14.30
C MET A 21 3.16 -16.22 15.28
N VAL A 22 3.76 -15.11 14.81
CA VAL A 22 3.98 -13.91 15.63
C VAL A 22 2.64 -13.25 15.98
N TYR A 23 1.73 -13.13 15.02
CA TYR A 23 0.39 -12.58 15.24
C TYR A 23 -0.45 -13.39 16.23
N LYS A 24 -0.25 -14.71 16.30
CA LYS A 24 -0.91 -15.60 17.26
C LYS A 24 -0.41 -15.45 18.71
N GLN A 25 0.66 -14.70 18.95
CA GLN A 25 1.18 -14.45 20.30
C GLN A 25 0.40 -13.39 21.07
N ALA A 26 -0.47 -12.61 20.39
CA ALA A 26 -1.27 -11.57 21.01
C ALA A 26 -2.76 -11.74 20.66
N PRO A 27 -3.68 -11.32 21.55
CA PRO A 27 -5.10 -11.24 21.23
C PRO A 27 -5.36 -10.40 19.98
N ARG A 28 -6.31 -10.83 19.14
CA ARG A 28 -6.61 -10.14 17.88
C ARG A 28 -7.11 -8.73 18.13
N GLU A 29 -7.89 -8.55 19.19
CA GLU A 29 -8.51 -7.30 19.61
C GLU A 29 -7.47 -6.19 19.82
N LEU A 30 -6.27 -6.53 20.31
CA LEU A 30 -5.17 -5.58 20.45
C LEU A 30 -4.68 -5.07 19.09
N LEU A 31 -4.73 -5.89 18.05
CA LEU A 31 -4.30 -5.49 16.70
C LEU A 31 -5.25 -4.45 16.10
N HIS A 32 -6.56 -4.66 16.29
CA HIS A 32 -7.59 -3.71 15.87
C HIS A 32 -7.47 -2.38 16.61
N LEU A 33 -7.02 -2.40 17.88
CA LEU A 33 -6.77 -1.18 18.66
C LEU A 33 -5.52 -0.43 18.17
N LEU A 34 -4.48 -1.15 17.73
CA LEU A 34 -3.21 -0.55 17.31
C LEU A 34 -3.24 0.01 15.88
N SER A 35 -4.08 -0.54 15.00
CA SER A 35 -4.22 -0.03 13.64
C SER A 35 -5.62 -0.26 13.09
N PRO A 36 -6.25 0.76 12.47
CA PRO A 36 -7.56 0.60 11.83
C PRO A 36 -7.47 -0.33 10.61
N LEU A 37 -6.32 -0.37 9.94
CA LEU A 37 -6.06 -1.24 8.80
C LEU A 37 -5.35 -2.52 9.24
N ASN A 38 -5.64 -3.62 8.54
CA ASN A 38 -4.83 -4.84 8.61
C ASN A 38 -3.50 -4.62 7.87
N PRO A 39 -2.35 -4.52 8.55
CA PRO A 39 -1.08 -4.23 7.93
C PRO A 39 -0.34 -5.49 7.44
N GLN A 40 -0.94 -6.68 7.60
CA GLN A 40 -0.27 -7.95 7.28
C GLN A 40 0.20 -8.04 5.82
N PRO A 41 -0.55 -7.59 4.80
CA PRO A 41 -0.09 -7.63 3.40
C PRO A 41 1.21 -6.86 3.19
N SER A 42 1.28 -5.62 3.70
CA SER A 42 2.50 -4.82 3.62
C SER A 42 3.64 -5.39 4.46
N GLN A 43 3.37 -5.93 5.65
CA GLN A 43 4.40 -6.60 6.44
C GLN A 43 4.96 -7.83 5.71
N LEU A 44 4.09 -8.64 5.10
CA LEU A 44 4.48 -9.83 4.33
C LEU A 44 5.39 -9.45 3.16
N ARG A 45 5.07 -8.37 2.43
CA ARG A 45 5.93 -7.82 1.36
C ARG A 45 7.34 -7.52 1.86
N PHE A 46 7.48 -6.86 3.02
CA PHE A 46 8.79 -6.57 3.61
C PHE A 46 9.51 -7.83 4.10
N LEU A 47 8.79 -8.83 4.61
CA LEU A 47 9.40 -10.12 4.94
C LEU A 47 9.94 -10.82 3.68
N GLN A 48 9.21 -10.78 2.57
CA GLN A 48 9.68 -11.32 1.29
C GLN A 48 10.95 -10.60 0.81
N TYR A 49 11.07 -9.29 1.05
CA TYR A 49 12.32 -8.57 0.79
C TYR A 49 13.46 -9.20 1.61
N ILE A 50 13.31 -9.31 2.94
CA ILE A 50 14.33 -9.89 3.84
C ILE A 50 14.74 -11.31 3.41
N SER A 51 13.79 -12.17 3.05
CA SER A 51 14.08 -13.54 2.63
C SER A 51 14.86 -13.62 1.32
N ARG A 52 14.63 -12.67 0.39
CA ARG A 52 15.31 -12.60 -0.91
C ARG A 52 16.76 -12.12 -0.83
N ARG A 53 17.27 -11.75 0.35
CA ARG A 53 18.64 -11.24 0.54
C ARG A 53 19.76 -12.12 -0.01
N ASN A 54 19.55 -13.43 -0.14
CA ASN A 54 20.60 -14.37 -0.57
C ASN A 54 20.91 -14.23 -2.08
N LEU A 55 20.25 -13.32 -2.79
CA LEU A 55 20.43 -13.07 -4.22
C LEU A 55 21.58 -12.10 -4.55
N GLY A 56 22.33 -11.57 -3.57
CA GLY A 56 23.49 -10.71 -3.84
C GLY A 56 24.29 -10.29 -2.60
N SER A 57 25.54 -9.85 -2.82
CA SER A 57 26.46 -9.40 -1.77
C SER A 57 26.13 -8.02 -1.18
N ASN A 58 25.36 -7.20 -1.90
CA ASN A 58 25.08 -5.81 -1.56
C ASN A 58 23.65 -5.65 -1.03
N TRP A 59 23.39 -6.22 0.16
CA TRP A 59 22.11 -6.13 0.86
C TRP A 59 22.19 -5.18 2.06
N PRO A 60 21.21 -4.27 2.27
CA PRO A 60 20.04 -4.02 1.43
C PRO A 60 20.39 -3.34 0.09
N PRO A 61 19.55 -3.49 -0.95
CA PRO A 61 19.75 -2.77 -2.21
C PRO A 61 19.71 -1.26 -1.97
N SER A 62 20.46 -0.50 -2.76
CA SER A 62 20.43 0.96 -2.69
C SER A 62 19.07 1.50 -3.10
N ASP A 63 18.61 2.53 -2.39
CA ASP A 63 17.35 3.22 -2.70
C ASP A 63 17.35 3.70 -4.15
N THR A 64 16.44 3.17 -4.95
CA THR A 64 16.30 3.51 -6.36
C THR A 64 15.26 4.62 -6.49
N PRO A 65 15.61 5.83 -6.97
CA PRO A 65 14.61 6.87 -7.20
C PRO A 65 13.72 6.50 -8.39
N LEU A 66 12.41 6.59 -8.22
CA LEU A 66 11.41 6.31 -9.25
C LEU A 66 10.49 7.51 -9.46
N LEU A 67 9.93 7.61 -10.67
CA LEU A 67 8.79 8.49 -10.94
C LEU A 67 7.52 7.65 -10.86
N LEU A 68 6.69 7.90 -9.85
CA LEU A 68 5.36 7.32 -9.76
C LEU A 68 4.44 8.09 -10.71
N ASP A 69 4.20 7.53 -11.91
CA ASP A 69 3.43 8.22 -12.95
C ASP A 69 1.94 8.24 -12.65
N CYS A 70 1.36 7.09 -12.32
CA CYS A 70 -0.08 6.95 -12.07
C CYS A 70 -0.40 5.76 -11.18
N LEU A 71 -1.64 5.70 -10.70
CA LEU A 71 -2.27 4.52 -10.14
C LEU A 71 -3.39 4.07 -11.09
N MET A 72 -3.38 2.80 -11.47
CA MET A 72 -4.43 2.16 -12.26
C MET A 72 -5.22 1.17 -11.40
N LEU A 73 -6.54 1.34 -11.36
CA LEU A 73 -7.47 0.49 -10.61
C LEU A 73 -8.38 -0.27 -11.56
N ARG A 74 -8.47 -1.59 -11.39
CA ARG A 74 -9.39 -2.49 -12.11
C ARG A 74 -10.34 -3.16 -11.13
N ALA A 75 -11.55 -3.46 -11.60
CA ALA A 75 -12.64 -4.06 -10.82
C ALA A 75 -12.85 -3.30 -9.51
N LEU A 76 -13.36 -2.06 -9.62
CA LEU A 76 -13.48 -1.13 -8.51
C LEU A 76 -14.33 -1.68 -7.35
N PRO A 77 -13.96 -1.41 -6.09
CA PRO A 77 -14.82 -1.66 -4.93
C PRO A 77 -16.07 -0.77 -4.94
N LEU A 78 -17.14 -1.26 -4.29
CA LEU A 78 -18.42 -0.57 -4.18
C LEU A 78 -18.52 0.19 -2.85
N TYR A 79 -18.47 1.52 -2.91
CA TYR A 79 -18.81 2.43 -1.81
C TYR A 79 -20.16 3.10 -2.09
N GLY A 80 -21.01 3.19 -1.06
CA GLY A 80 -22.36 3.78 -1.17
C GLY A 80 -23.26 3.16 -2.25
N GLY A 81 -22.95 1.94 -2.71
CA GLY A 81 -23.66 1.24 -3.78
C GLY A 81 -23.46 1.78 -5.20
N LYS A 82 -22.57 2.77 -5.40
CA LYS A 82 -22.40 3.47 -6.71
C LYS A 82 -20.97 3.45 -7.27
N GLY A 83 -20.02 2.80 -6.59
CA GLY A 83 -18.59 2.78 -6.98
C GLY A 83 -17.72 3.56 -6.00
N CYS A 84 -16.67 4.25 -6.46
CA CYS A 84 -15.75 4.97 -5.57
C CYS A 84 -15.33 6.34 -6.12
N ARG A 85 -14.91 7.23 -5.22
CA ARG A 85 -14.35 8.57 -5.52
C ARG A 85 -12.92 8.66 -4.96
N PRO A 86 -11.91 8.18 -5.70
CA PRO A 86 -10.57 7.96 -5.17
C PRO A 86 -9.77 9.27 -5.03
N PHE A 87 -9.32 9.52 -3.81
CA PHE A 87 -8.43 10.59 -3.41
C PHE A 87 -7.11 9.96 -2.92
N ILE A 88 -6.00 10.37 -3.53
CA ILE A 88 -4.71 9.70 -3.34
C ILE A 88 -3.80 10.55 -2.48
N ARG A 89 -3.16 9.92 -1.49
CA ARG A 89 -2.03 10.50 -0.75
C ARG A 89 -0.81 9.63 -0.90
N VAL A 90 0.34 10.24 -1.16
CA VAL A 90 1.63 9.54 -1.21
C VAL A 90 2.55 10.15 -0.18
N TYR A 91 3.12 9.30 0.68
CA TYR A 91 4.08 9.67 1.69
C TYR A 91 5.40 8.96 1.46
N GLY A 92 6.49 9.63 1.81
CA GLY A 92 7.84 9.10 1.72
C GLY A 92 8.87 10.10 2.21
N GLN A 93 10.14 9.74 2.07
CA GLN A 93 11.23 10.67 2.36
C GLN A 93 11.31 11.75 1.29
N ASP A 94 11.66 12.97 1.72
CA ASP A 94 11.83 14.11 0.83
C ASP A 94 13.16 13.97 0.05
N PRO A 95 13.14 13.75 -1.28
CA PRO A 95 14.36 13.54 -2.05
C PRO A 95 15.30 14.75 -2.02
N SER A 96 14.78 15.95 -1.71
CA SER A 96 15.57 17.18 -1.62
C SER A 96 16.32 17.33 -0.29
N LYS A 97 15.98 16.53 0.73
CA LYS A 97 16.56 16.61 2.09
C LYS A 97 16.94 15.21 2.61
N PRO A 98 17.93 14.53 1.99
CA PRO A 98 18.28 13.14 2.33
C PRO A 98 18.79 12.96 3.78
N ALA A 99 19.28 14.01 4.42
CA ALA A 99 19.67 13.97 5.84
C ALA A 99 18.46 13.88 6.80
N ASN A 100 17.25 14.23 6.34
CA ASN A 100 16.03 14.20 7.13
C ASN A 100 15.17 13.00 6.75
N ARG A 101 15.21 11.95 7.58
CA ARG A 101 14.49 10.69 7.34
C ARG A 101 13.00 10.72 7.69
N THR A 102 12.44 11.88 8.02
CA THR A 102 11.02 11.98 8.36
C THR A 102 10.16 11.82 7.12
N SER A 103 9.19 10.89 7.19
CA SER A 103 8.18 10.72 6.15
C SER A 103 7.28 11.97 6.07
N LYS A 104 7.02 12.44 4.84
CA LYS A 104 6.17 13.61 4.56
C LYS A 104 5.21 13.29 3.42
N LEU A 105 4.14 14.07 3.33
CA LEU A 105 3.24 14.05 2.19
C LEU A 105 3.97 14.59 0.94
N LEU A 106 4.23 13.71 -0.02
CA LEU A 106 4.89 14.02 -1.30
C LEU A 106 3.87 14.42 -2.38
N PHE A 107 2.68 13.82 -2.34
CA PHE A 107 1.63 14.08 -3.32
C PHE A 107 0.23 13.94 -2.73
N SER A 108 -0.69 14.77 -3.25
CA SER A 108 -2.13 14.64 -3.11
C SER A 108 -2.81 15.09 -4.40
N ASN A 109 -3.76 14.31 -4.94
CA ASN A 109 -4.42 14.62 -6.21
C ASN A 109 -5.41 15.80 -6.14
N SER A 110 -5.61 16.41 -4.96
CA SER A 110 -6.27 17.72 -4.88
C SER A 110 -5.87 18.52 -3.63
N LYS A 111 -5.52 19.80 -3.82
CA LYS A 111 -5.43 20.78 -2.71
C LYS A 111 -6.81 21.22 -2.21
N ALA A 112 -7.83 21.12 -3.07
CA ALA A 112 -9.22 21.44 -2.76
C ALA A 112 -10.10 20.32 -3.32
N LYS A 113 -10.47 19.34 -2.48
CA LYS A 113 -11.21 18.10 -2.78
C LYS A 113 -12.45 18.21 -3.70
N LYS A 114 -12.85 19.43 -4.05
CA LYS A 114 -13.96 19.86 -4.91
C LYS A 114 -14.04 19.24 -6.32
N HIS A 115 -12.97 18.61 -6.82
CA HIS A 115 -12.92 18.09 -8.20
C HIS A 115 -12.60 16.59 -8.29
N VAL A 116 -12.73 15.84 -7.19
CA VAL A 116 -12.47 14.40 -7.24
C VAL A 116 -13.65 13.69 -7.93
N ARG A 117 -13.37 13.04 -9.06
CA ARG A 117 -14.36 12.34 -9.87
C ARG A 117 -14.84 11.06 -9.19
N GLN A 118 -16.15 10.82 -9.27
CA GLN A 118 -16.74 9.54 -8.93
C GLN A 118 -16.66 8.58 -10.12
N TYR A 119 -16.29 7.33 -9.85
CA TYR A 119 -16.21 6.25 -10.82
C TYR A 119 -17.16 5.14 -10.39
N SER A 120 -18.10 4.80 -11.26
CA SER A 120 -19.01 3.68 -11.06
C SER A 120 -18.36 2.38 -11.53
N GLN A 121 -18.70 1.26 -10.88
CA GLN A 121 -18.18 -0.05 -11.28
C GLN A 121 -18.74 -0.51 -12.64
N GLU A 122 -19.98 -0.13 -12.95
CA GLU A 122 -20.69 -0.52 -14.18
C GLU A 122 -20.13 0.18 -15.42
N GLU A 123 -19.66 1.43 -15.29
CA GLU A 123 -19.17 2.22 -16.43
C GLU A 123 -17.65 2.15 -16.58
N CYS A 124 -16.90 1.84 -15.52
CA CYS A 124 -15.44 1.93 -15.49
C CYS A 124 -14.76 0.57 -15.28
N MET A 125 -14.30 -0.04 -16.38
CA MET A 125 -13.46 -1.24 -16.34
C MET A 125 -12.03 -0.96 -15.82
N LEU A 126 -11.57 0.29 -15.97
CA LEU A 126 -10.23 0.74 -15.58
C LEU A 126 -10.29 2.24 -15.22
N VAL A 127 -9.73 2.59 -14.06
CA VAL A 127 -9.55 3.97 -13.62
C VAL A 127 -8.06 4.28 -13.56
N LYS A 128 -7.62 5.30 -14.30
CA LYS A 128 -6.25 5.83 -14.23
C LYS A 128 -6.25 7.15 -13.45
N ILE A 129 -5.40 7.24 -12.43
CA ILE A 129 -5.22 8.44 -11.60
C ILE A 129 -3.78 8.90 -11.76
N ASP A 130 -3.58 10.06 -12.37
CA ASP A 130 -2.26 10.64 -12.56
C ASP A 130 -1.68 11.15 -11.22
N ILE A 131 -0.42 10.81 -10.95
CA ILE A 131 0.30 11.16 -9.71
C ILE A 131 1.54 12.02 -10.05
N ARG A 132 2.39 11.52 -10.95
CA ARG A 132 3.62 12.18 -11.43
C ARG A 132 4.49 12.75 -10.30
N CYS A 133 4.81 11.93 -9.29
CA CYS A 133 5.66 12.34 -8.17
C CYS A 133 6.95 11.50 -8.07
N ARG A 134 8.05 12.13 -7.66
CA ARG A 134 9.32 11.42 -7.44
C ARG A 134 9.31 10.77 -6.06
N ILE A 135 9.67 9.50 -6.01
CA ILE A 135 9.68 8.68 -4.80
C ILE A 135 10.99 7.92 -4.67
N GLN A 136 11.42 7.67 -3.44
CA GLN A 136 12.65 6.94 -3.14
C GLN A 136 12.55 6.29 -1.74
N GLY A 137 13.04 5.05 -1.62
CA GLY A 137 13.06 4.31 -0.35
C GLY A 137 11.68 3.76 0.00
N ASP A 138 11.30 3.84 1.28
CA ASP A 138 9.99 3.42 1.79
C ASP A 138 8.88 4.41 1.42
N ILE A 139 7.84 3.91 0.74
CA ILE A 139 6.71 4.68 0.24
C ILE A 139 5.41 4.13 0.81
N VAL A 140 4.55 5.04 1.25
CA VAL A 140 3.17 4.74 1.64
C VAL A 140 2.23 5.42 0.65
N LEU A 141 1.39 4.65 -0.01
CA LEU A 141 0.29 5.16 -0.83
C LEU A 141 -1.04 4.82 -0.18
N GLU A 142 -1.87 5.83 0.00
CA GLU A 142 -3.23 5.70 0.51
C GLU A 142 -4.22 6.07 -0.60
N CYS A 143 -5.16 5.17 -0.88
CA CYS A 143 -6.29 5.40 -1.76
C CYS A 143 -7.57 5.52 -0.94
N ILE A 144 -8.15 6.70 -0.90
CA ILE A 144 -9.25 7.08 0.00
C ILE A 144 -10.51 7.34 -0.83
N HIS A 145 -11.65 6.84 -0.39
CA HIS A 145 -12.94 7.24 -0.94
C HIS A 145 -13.38 8.55 -0.27
N LEU A 146 -13.69 9.56 -1.09
CA LEU A 146 -14.39 10.76 -0.62
C LEU A 146 -15.90 10.60 -0.79
N GLU A 147 -16.63 10.82 0.29
CA GLU A 147 -18.09 10.81 0.29
C GLU A 147 -18.69 11.92 -0.58
N GLU A 148 -20.01 11.87 -0.79
CA GLU A 148 -20.75 12.84 -1.61
C GLU A 148 -20.47 14.30 -1.19
N ASP A 149 -20.29 14.56 0.11
CA ASP A 149 -20.00 15.88 0.67
C ASP A 149 -18.55 16.37 0.49
N LEU A 150 -17.66 15.52 -0.03
CA LEU A 150 -16.24 15.80 -0.27
C LEU A 150 -15.43 16.14 0.99
N VAL A 151 -15.98 15.89 2.17
CA VAL A 151 -15.33 16.13 3.46
C VAL A 151 -14.97 14.81 4.12
N HIS A 152 -15.94 13.90 4.21
CA HIS A 152 -15.73 12.60 4.83
C HIS A 152 -14.85 11.71 3.96
N GLU A 153 -13.89 11.08 4.63
CA GLU A 153 -12.89 10.21 4.03
C GLU A 153 -13.07 8.81 4.58
N GLU A 154 -13.23 7.84 3.69
CA GLU A 154 -13.20 6.44 4.01
C GLU A 154 -11.96 5.80 3.38
N MET A 155 -11.13 5.14 4.17
CA MET A 155 -9.90 4.52 3.69
C MET A 155 -10.24 3.29 2.83
N MET A 156 -9.96 3.32 1.52
CA MET A 156 -10.17 2.14 0.68
C MET A 156 -9.07 1.12 0.93
N PHE A 157 -7.83 1.52 0.66
CA PHE A 157 -6.67 0.69 0.93
C PHE A 157 -5.38 1.51 1.07
N ARG A 158 -4.38 0.88 1.68
CA ARG A 158 -3.01 1.38 1.79
C ARG A 158 -2.03 0.36 1.22
N VAL A 159 -0.97 0.86 0.59
CA VAL A 159 0.17 0.06 0.15
C VAL A 159 1.43 0.66 0.74
N VAL A 160 2.25 -0.18 1.37
CA VAL A 160 3.60 0.19 1.78
C VAL A 160 4.61 -0.66 1.03
N PHE A 161 5.52 -0.02 0.28
CA PHE A 161 6.53 -0.71 -0.52
C PHE A 161 7.85 0.06 -0.51
N HIS A 162 8.92 -0.61 -0.92
CA HIS A 162 10.24 0.01 -1.01
C HIS A 162 10.68 0.07 -2.48
N THR A 163 11.12 1.24 -2.95
CA THR A 163 11.39 1.47 -4.39
C THR A 163 12.45 0.54 -4.96
N ALA A 164 13.46 0.16 -4.18
CA ALA A 164 14.52 -0.76 -4.62
C ALA A 164 14.05 -2.19 -4.95
N PHE A 165 12.80 -2.55 -4.63
CA PHE A 165 12.23 -3.87 -4.91
C PHE A 165 11.17 -3.85 -6.03
N VAL A 166 10.92 -2.69 -6.64
CA VAL A 166 10.04 -2.58 -7.79
C VAL A 166 10.79 -3.12 -9.02
N GLN A 167 10.22 -4.12 -9.68
CA GLN A 167 10.81 -4.75 -10.86
C GLN A 167 10.08 -4.28 -12.11
N ALA A 168 10.81 -4.11 -13.23
CA ALA A 168 10.24 -3.66 -14.51
C ALA A 168 9.43 -2.35 -14.45
N ASN A 169 9.68 -1.49 -13.44
CA ASN A 169 8.98 -0.22 -13.19
C ASN A 169 7.46 -0.35 -12.99
N ILE A 170 6.97 -1.52 -12.57
CA ILE A 170 5.55 -1.75 -12.29
C ILE A 170 5.40 -2.52 -10.97
N LEU A 171 4.49 -2.08 -10.11
CA LEU A 171 4.05 -2.84 -8.94
C LEU A 171 2.57 -3.22 -9.10
N MET A 172 2.31 -4.49 -9.38
CA MET A 172 0.96 -5.05 -9.47
C MET A 172 0.53 -5.65 -8.14
N LEU A 173 -0.67 -5.33 -7.68
CA LEU A 173 -1.20 -5.73 -6.38
C LEU A 173 -2.63 -6.24 -6.52
N SER A 174 -2.90 -7.40 -5.96
CA SER A 174 -4.24 -7.97 -5.80
C SER A 174 -4.90 -7.50 -4.50
N ARG A 175 -6.19 -7.85 -4.31
CA ARG A 175 -6.92 -7.58 -3.05
C ARG A 175 -6.29 -8.20 -1.80
N ASP A 176 -5.42 -9.21 -1.97
CA ASP A 176 -4.72 -9.88 -0.87
C ASP A 176 -3.40 -9.20 -0.51
N GLU A 177 -2.92 -8.28 -1.36
CA GLU A 177 -1.63 -7.61 -1.25
C GLU A 177 -1.76 -6.14 -0.83
N ILE A 178 -2.98 -5.67 -0.57
CA ILE A 178 -3.27 -4.30 -0.11
C ILE A 178 -3.74 -4.31 1.35
N ASP A 179 -3.31 -3.34 2.14
CA ASP A 179 -3.81 -3.15 3.50
C ASP A 179 -5.21 -2.53 3.42
N THR A 180 -6.21 -3.18 4.00
CA THR A 180 -7.60 -2.71 4.06
C THR A 180 -8.08 -2.69 5.50
N MET A 181 -9.24 -2.10 5.79
CA MET A 181 -9.87 -2.28 7.09
C MET A 181 -10.07 -3.78 7.35
N TRP A 182 -9.97 -4.20 8.61
CA TRP A 182 -9.97 -5.63 8.98
C TRP A 182 -11.16 -6.43 8.45
N ASP A 183 -12.30 -5.77 8.23
CA ASP A 183 -13.57 -6.30 7.76
C ASP A 183 -13.97 -5.83 6.35
N ALA A 184 -13.19 -4.94 5.71
CA ALA A 184 -13.52 -4.38 4.40
C ALA A 184 -13.06 -5.24 3.21
N LYS A 185 -12.40 -6.37 3.44
CA LYS A 185 -11.82 -7.17 2.35
C LYS A 185 -12.88 -7.63 1.35
N GLU A 186 -14.10 -7.92 1.80
CA GLU A 186 -15.20 -8.36 0.93
C GLU A 186 -15.81 -7.24 0.06
N GLN A 187 -15.49 -5.97 0.35
CA GLN A 187 -15.87 -4.84 -0.51
C GLN A 187 -15.09 -4.83 -1.82
N PHE A 188 -13.93 -5.51 -1.87
CA PHE A 188 -13.08 -5.61 -3.05
C PHE A 188 -13.45 -6.83 -3.90
N PRO A 189 -13.76 -6.64 -5.21
CA PRO A 189 -13.93 -7.75 -6.14
C PRO A 189 -12.74 -8.70 -6.14
N LYS A 190 -12.96 -10.00 -6.38
CA LYS A 190 -11.89 -11.02 -6.37
C LYS A 190 -10.80 -10.75 -7.42
N ASP A 191 -11.19 -10.13 -8.52
CA ASP A 191 -10.36 -9.73 -9.64
C ASP A 191 -9.82 -8.29 -9.51
N PHE A 192 -10.02 -7.62 -8.37
CA PHE A 192 -9.44 -6.30 -8.10
C PHE A 192 -7.92 -6.30 -8.33
N ARG A 193 -7.44 -5.27 -9.02
CA ARG A 193 -6.02 -5.00 -9.23
C ARG A 193 -5.72 -3.52 -9.07
N ALA A 194 -4.63 -3.24 -8.35
CA ALA A 194 -3.98 -1.93 -8.31
C ALA A 194 -2.60 -2.06 -8.97
N GLU A 195 -2.33 -1.21 -9.95
CA GLU A 195 -1.05 -1.16 -10.67
C GLU A 195 -0.44 0.23 -10.48
N LEU A 196 0.82 0.27 -10.04
CA LEU A 196 1.61 1.48 -9.74
C LEU A 196 2.86 1.54 -10.63
#